data_AF-A0A1G4UPZ8-F1
#
_entry.id   AF-A0A1G4UPZ8-F1
#
_cell.length_a   1.000
_cell.length_b   1.000
_cell.length_c   1.000
_cell.angle_alpha   90.00
_cell.angle_beta   90.00
_cell.angle_gamma   90.00
#
_symmetry.space_group_name_H-M   'P 1'
#
loop_
_entity.id
_entity.type
_entity.pdbx_description
1 polymer ?
#
loop_
_entity_poly.entity_id
_entity_poly.type
_entity_poly.pdbx_seq_one_letter_code
_entity_poly.pdbx_strand_id
1 'polypeptide(L)'
;MIDHLLRYPDEATAMAALPAYASEGIEPGVRIWDMTCVIPNVAAYRIMGSEAVDDGEGGTYEHEIREYLPGWYLIIARPERDPALEGEACVLIGDRETGAVLHAITTPEDLATLYLEPTFAGSDYPFGAPIIATVE
;
A
#
# COMPACT_ATOMS: atom_id res chain seq x y z
N MET A 1 6.82 -14.25 -2.63
CA MET A 1 6.96 -13.15 -1.64
C MET A 1 5.56 -12.63 -1.32
N ILE A 2 5.20 -12.56 -0.04
CA ILE A 2 3.86 -12.17 0.43
C ILE A 2 3.86 -10.71 0.89
N ASP A 3 2.96 -9.93 0.31
CA ASP A 3 2.71 -8.53 0.67
C ASP A 3 1.44 -8.43 1.53
N HIS A 4 1.56 -7.83 2.70
CA HIS A 4 0.43 -7.49 3.56
C HIS A 4 0.19 -5.98 3.48
N LEU A 5 -0.96 -5.57 2.95
CA LEU A 5 -1.42 -4.18 3.03
C LEU A 5 -2.26 -4.02 4.29
N LEU A 6 -1.84 -3.12 5.18
CA LEU A 6 -2.54 -2.82 6.41
C LEU A 6 -3.00 -1.36 6.43
N ARG A 7 -4.11 -1.08 7.12
CA ARG A 7 -4.68 0.25 7.27
C ARG A 7 -4.90 0.59 8.73
N TYR A 8 -4.32 1.69 9.17
CA TYR A 8 -4.50 2.24 10.51
C TYR A 8 -5.11 3.65 10.44
N PRO A 9 -5.67 4.17 11.55
CA PRO A 9 -6.11 5.57 11.61
C PRO A 9 -4.95 6.57 11.46
N ASP A 10 -3.80 6.25 12.06
CA ASP A 10 -2.59 7.05 12.05
C ASP A 10 -1.34 6.16 12.26
N GLU A 11 -0.16 6.76 12.05
CA GLU A 11 1.13 6.10 12.20
C GLU A 11 1.37 5.59 13.63
N ALA A 12 1.01 6.38 14.66
CA ALA A 12 1.22 6.00 16.06
C ALA A 12 0.47 4.71 16.43
N THR A 13 -0.77 4.56 15.95
CA THR A 13 -1.57 3.36 16.12
C THR A 13 -0.92 2.17 15.42
N ALA A 14 -0.40 2.35 14.20
CA ALA A 14 0.30 1.30 13.48
C ALA A 14 1.57 0.83 14.22
N MET A 15 2.41 1.73 14.73
CA MET A 15 3.61 1.35 15.50
C MET A 15 3.27 0.62 16.80
N ALA A 16 2.16 0.97 17.43
CA ALA A 16 1.70 0.31 18.65
C ALA A 16 1.21 -1.12 18.36
N ALA A 17 0.52 -1.34 17.25
CA ALA A 17 0.03 -2.64 16.82
C ALA A 17 1.16 -3.56 16.29
N LEU A 18 2.19 -2.97 15.68
CA LEU A 18 3.23 -3.71 14.95
C LEU A 18 4.63 -3.49 15.56
N PRO A 19 4.83 -3.75 16.87
CA PRO A 19 6.08 -3.42 17.50
C PRO A 19 7.26 -4.25 16.97
N ALA A 20 7.02 -5.44 16.43
CA ALA A 20 8.06 -6.31 15.86
C ALA A 20 8.66 -5.78 14.55
N TYR A 21 7.97 -4.88 13.85
CA TYR A 21 8.39 -4.32 12.56
C TYR A 21 8.94 -2.90 12.68
N ALA A 22 9.18 -2.43 13.89
CA ALA A 22 9.80 -1.14 14.16
C ALA A 22 10.89 -1.27 15.24
N SER A 23 12.05 -0.67 14.99
CA SER A 23 13.19 -0.66 15.90
C SER A 23 13.31 0.69 16.60
N GLU A 24 14.17 0.74 17.63
CA GLU A 24 14.57 2.01 18.23
C GLU A 24 15.46 2.77 17.24
N GLY A 25 15.15 4.05 17.06
CA GLY A 25 15.95 4.96 16.24
C GLY A 25 17.26 5.35 16.92
N ILE A 26 18.02 6.22 16.26
CA ILE A 26 19.27 6.75 16.82
C ILE A 26 19.00 7.62 18.06
N GLU A 27 17.85 8.29 18.08
CA GLU A 27 17.41 9.11 19.21
C GLU A 27 16.59 8.28 20.20
N PRO A 28 16.88 8.36 21.51
CA PRO A 28 16.14 7.63 22.54
C PRO A 28 14.65 7.95 22.51
N GLY A 29 13.82 6.91 22.48
CA GLY A 29 12.36 7.04 22.45
C GLY A 29 11.76 7.34 21.07
N VAL A 30 12.58 7.53 20.03
CA VAL A 30 12.11 7.55 18.64
C VAL A 30 12.06 6.12 18.13
N ARG A 31 10.94 5.72 17.51
CA ARG A 31 10.83 4.44 16.81
C ARG A 31 10.86 4.65 15.31
N ILE A 32 11.53 3.76 14.61
CA ILE A 32 11.65 3.78 13.15
C ILE A 32 11.17 2.45 12.59
N TRP A 33 10.50 2.49 11.43
CA TRP A 33 10.10 1.27 10.73
C TRP A 33 11.31 0.49 10.23
N ASP A 34 11.22 -0.84 10.26
CA ASP A 34 12.19 -1.71 9.61
C ASP A 34 12.00 -1.64 8.08
N MET A 35 12.66 -0.67 7.45
CA MET A 35 12.58 -0.40 6.02
C MET A 35 13.09 -1.56 5.14
N THR A 36 13.63 -2.65 5.72
CA THR A 36 13.99 -3.87 4.97
C THR A 36 12.76 -4.68 4.57
N CYS A 37 11.65 -4.53 5.31
CA CYS A 37 10.41 -5.26 5.06
C CYS A 37 9.15 -4.39 5.14
N VAL A 38 9.25 -3.15 5.63
CA VAL A 38 8.13 -2.22 5.77
C VAL A 38 8.24 -1.07 4.79
N ILE A 39 7.14 -0.78 4.09
CA ILE A 39 6.94 0.45 3.33
C ILE A 39 5.85 1.25 4.06
N PRO A 40 6.22 2.25 4.87
CA PRO A 40 5.25 3.06 5.60
C PRO A 40 4.63 4.15 4.70
N ASN A 41 3.52 4.72 5.16
CA ASN A 41 2.88 5.91 4.57
C ASN A 41 2.51 5.78 3.08
N VAL A 42 2.00 4.62 2.68
CA VAL A 42 1.53 4.37 1.32
C VAL A 42 0.27 5.19 1.06
N ALA A 43 0.21 5.88 -0.08
CA ALA A 43 -0.99 6.56 -0.50
C ALA A 43 -1.91 5.55 -1.20
N ALA A 44 -3.12 5.36 -0.66
CA ALA A 44 -4.15 4.54 -1.28
C ALA A 44 -5.21 5.46 -1.90
N TYR A 45 -5.57 5.22 -3.16
CA TYR A 45 -6.54 6.05 -3.87
C TYR A 45 -7.32 5.24 -4.92
N ARG A 46 -8.43 5.82 -5.38
CA ARG A 46 -9.18 5.35 -6.54
C ARG A 46 -9.01 6.34 -7.69
N ILE A 47 -8.87 5.84 -8.92
CA ILE A 47 -8.96 6.67 -10.12
C ILE A 47 -10.45 6.84 -10.46
N MET A 48 -10.90 8.08 -10.47
CA MET A 48 -12.31 8.45 -10.71
C MET A 48 -12.57 8.86 -12.16
N GLY A 49 -11.50 9.13 -12.91
CA GLY A 49 -11.53 9.50 -14.31
C GLY A 49 -10.19 10.09 -14.74
N SER A 50 -10.16 10.60 -15.97
CA SER A 50 -9.02 11.32 -16.51
C SER A 50 -9.47 12.57 -17.27
N GLU A 51 -8.61 13.57 -17.32
CA GLU A 51 -8.81 14.78 -18.11
C GLU A 51 -7.59 15.10 -18.96
N ALA A 52 -7.80 15.68 -20.14
CA ALA A 52 -6.72 16.16 -20.99
C ALA A 52 -6.29 17.55 -20.53
N VAL A 53 -5.02 17.70 -20.15
CA VAL A 53 -4.42 18.95 -19.71
C VAL A 53 -3.42 19.41 -20.76
N ASP A 54 -3.53 20.68 -21.17
CA ASP A 54 -2.56 21.36 -22.02
C ASP A 54 -1.34 21.75 -21.18
N ASP A 55 -0.14 21.40 -21.63
CA ASP A 55 1.11 21.71 -20.93
C ASP A 55 1.60 23.15 -21.17
N GLY A 56 0.93 23.91 -22.04
CA GLY A 56 1.30 25.27 -22.41
C GLY A 56 2.42 25.36 -23.44
N GLU A 57 3.03 24.25 -23.84
CA GLU A 57 4.05 24.13 -24.90
C GLU A 57 3.48 23.51 -26.20
N GLY A 58 2.15 23.34 -26.26
CA GLY A 58 1.45 22.76 -27.40
C GLY A 58 1.33 21.23 -27.33
N GLY A 59 1.67 20.63 -26.19
CA GLY A 59 1.39 19.24 -25.86
C GLY A 59 0.10 19.11 -25.04
N THR A 60 -0.50 17.92 -25.10
CA THR A 60 -1.57 17.52 -24.17
C THR A 60 -1.16 16.24 -23.50
N TYR A 61 -1.38 16.14 -22.19
CA TYR A 61 -1.19 14.92 -21.43
C TYR A 61 -2.46 14.56 -20.67
N GLU A 62 -2.58 13.28 -20.33
CA GLU A 62 -3.70 12.76 -19.55
C GLU A 62 -3.39 12.91 -18.06
N HIS A 63 -4.26 13.61 -17.33
CA HIS A 63 -4.18 13.77 -15.89
C HIS A 63 -5.24 12.90 -15.22
N GLU A 64 -4.82 12.05 -14.28
CA GLU A 64 -5.72 11.21 -13.50
C GLU A 64 -6.41 12.00 -12.39
N ILE A 65 -7.73 11.91 -12.31
CA ILE A 65 -8.50 12.43 -11.19
C ILE A 65 -8.55 11.36 -10.12
N ARG A 66 -7.91 11.64 -8.97
CA ARG A 66 -7.71 10.68 -7.88
C ARG A 66 -8.52 11.03 -6.64
N GLU A 67 -9.20 10.04 -6.07
CA GLU A 67 -9.82 10.12 -4.75
C GLU A 67 -8.98 9.34 -3.73
N TYR A 68 -8.26 10.05 -2.86
CA TYR A 68 -7.45 9.42 -1.81
C TYR A 68 -8.32 8.85 -0.70
N LEU A 69 -8.04 7.60 -0.34
CA LEU A 69 -8.75 6.89 0.72
C LEU A 69 -8.24 7.33 2.10
N PRO A 70 -9.12 7.57 3.07
CA PRO A 70 -8.71 8.01 4.39
C PRO A 70 -7.99 6.91 5.17
N GLY A 71 -6.96 7.28 5.90
CA GLY A 71 -6.19 6.40 6.79
C GLY A 71 -4.69 6.42 6.48
N TRP A 72 -3.94 5.71 7.30
CA TRP A 72 -2.51 5.51 7.16
C TRP A 72 -2.25 4.07 6.72
N TYR A 73 -1.71 3.90 5.53
CA TYR A 73 -1.46 2.59 4.95
C TYR A 73 0.02 2.23 5.00
N LEU A 74 0.31 0.95 5.19
CA LEU A 74 1.65 0.41 5.05
C LEU A 74 1.61 -0.95 4.38
N ILE A 75 2.72 -1.30 3.74
CA ILE A 75 2.95 -2.63 3.17
C ILE A 75 4.04 -3.32 3.97
N ILE A 76 3.81 -4.57 4.37
CA ILE A 76 4.83 -5.46 4.92
C ILE A 76 5.10 -6.59 3.94
N ALA A 77 6.31 -6.64 3.41
CA ALA A 77 6.76 -7.64 2.45
C ALA A 77 7.58 -8.72 3.17
N ARG A 78 7.13 -9.98 3.11
CA ARG A 78 7.79 -11.13 3.72
C ARG A 78 7.98 -12.25 2.71
N PRO A 79 9.00 -13.13 2.86
CA PRO A 79 9.13 -14.29 2.00
C PRO A 79 7.92 -15.24 2.09
N GLU A 80 7.34 -15.34 3.29
CA GLU A 80 6.24 -16.26 3.64
C GLU A 80 5.13 -15.52 4.38
N ARG A 81 3.95 -16.14 4.46
CA ARG A 81 2.78 -15.58 5.17
C ARG A 81 3.07 -15.48 6.66
N ASP A 82 2.69 -14.37 7.28
CA ASP A 82 2.92 -14.11 8.70
C ASP A 82 1.59 -14.13 9.48
N PRO A 83 1.30 -15.18 10.27
CA PRO A 83 0.05 -15.27 11.01
C PRO A 83 -0.21 -14.11 11.97
N ALA A 84 0.84 -13.41 12.42
CA ALA A 84 0.69 -12.23 13.27
C ALA A 84 0.01 -11.05 12.55
N LEU A 85 0.06 -11.04 11.22
CA LEU A 85 -0.53 -10.01 10.38
C LEU A 85 -1.91 -10.40 9.83
N GLU A 86 -2.36 -11.65 10.03
CA GLU A 86 -3.60 -12.17 9.44
C GLU A 86 -4.88 -11.68 10.15
N GLY A 87 -4.78 -11.15 11.38
CA GLY A 87 -5.94 -10.75 12.20
C GLY A 87 -6.03 -9.27 12.57
N GLU A 88 -4.96 -8.50 12.40
CA GLU A 88 -4.87 -7.08 12.73
C GLU A 88 -5.01 -6.26 11.45
N ALA A 89 -6.01 -5.37 11.35
CA ALA A 89 -6.08 -4.25 10.40
C ALA A 89 -5.65 -4.52 8.93
N CYS A 90 -5.67 -5.78 8.50
CA CYS A 90 -5.10 -6.25 7.26
C CYS A 90 -6.16 -6.13 6.18
N VAL A 91 -5.91 -5.24 5.23
CA VAL A 91 -6.84 -4.98 4.13
C VAL A 91 -6.67 -6.04 3.05
N LEU A 92 -5.43 -6.49 2.81
CA LEU A 92 -5.09 -7.47 1.79
C LEU A 92 -3.79 -8.23 2.10
N ILE A 93 -3.78 -9.52 1.76
CA ILE A 93 -2.60 -10.38 1.69
C ILE A 93 -2.49 -10.92 0.26
N GLY A 94 -1.40 -10.62 -0.42
CA GLY A 94 -1.15 -11.07 -1.80
C GLY A 94 0.17 -11.79 -1.95
N ASP A 95 0.23 -12.79 -2.82
CA ASP A 95 1.48 -13.39 -3.26
C ASP A 95 1.96 -12.73 -4.55
N ARG A 96 3.05 -11.99 -4.45
CA ARG A 96 3.66 -11.28 -5.57
C ARG A 96 4.16 -12.20 -6.67
N GLU A 97 4.57 -13.43 -6.34
CA GLU A 97 5.14 -14.34 -7.34
C GLU A 97 4.06 -14.91 -8.25
N THR A 98 2.88 -15.18 -7.70
CA THR A 98 1.76 -15.77 -8.43
C THR A 98 0.71 -14.74 -8.85
N GLY A 99 0.75 -13.54 -8.27
CA GLY A 99 -0.30 -12.53 -8.42
C GLY A 99 -1.58 -12.86 -7.67
N ALA A 100 -1.59 -13.90 -6.82
CA ALA A 100 -2.78 -14.37 -6.15
C ALA A 100 -3.14 -13.50 -4.93
N VAL A 101 -4.43 -13.22 -4.75
CA VAL A 101 -4.96 -12.66 -3.50
C VAL A 101 -5.28 -13.81 -2.55
N LEU A 102 -4.61 -13.86 -1.42
CA LEU A 102 -4.73 -14.93 -0.43
C LEU A 102 -5.77 -14.60 0.65
N HIS A 103 -5.93 -13.31 0.96
CA HIS A 103 -6.91 -12.82 1.92
C HIS A 103 -7.22 -11.34 1.65
N ALA A 104 -8.47 -10.91 1.83
CA ALA A 104 -8.84 -9.49 1.76
C ALA A 104 -10.06 -9.21 2.65
N ILE A 105 -10.10 -8.01 3.24
CA ILE A 105 -11.25 -7.48 4.00
C ILE A 105 -12.06 -6.47 3.15
N THR A 106 -11.57 -6.13 1.96
CA THR A 106 -12.28 -5.30 0.96
C THR A 106 -13.22 -6.12 0.08
N THR A 107 -14.12 -5.43 -0.62
CA THR A 107 -14.90 -6.07 -1.68
C THR A 107 -14.02 -6.29 -2.93
N PRO A 108 -14.32 -7.28 -3.77
CA PRO A 108 -13.66 -7.44 -5.07
C PRO A 108 -13.68 -6.18 -5.95
N GLU A 109 -14.78 -5.43 -5.89
CA GLU A 109 -14.98 -4.18 -6.64
C GLU A 109 -14.04 -3.08 -6.13
N ASP A 110 -13.84 -2.99 -4.82
CA ASP A 110 -12.86 -2.10 -4.22
C ASP A 110 -11.44 -2.47 -4.65
N LEU A 111 -11.10 -3.76 -4.71
CA LEU A 111 -9.77 -4.20 -5.13
C LEU A 111 -9.46 -3.83 -6.58
N ALA A 112 -10.41 -4.03 -7.49
CA ALA A 112 -10.22 -3.74 -8.91
C ALA A 112 -9.95 -2.25 -9.21
N THR A 113 -10.30 -1.36 -8.28
CA THR A 113 -10.17 0.10 -8.43
C THR A 113 -9.20 0.72 -7.43
N LEU A 114 -8.59 -0.09 -6.56
CA LEU A 114 -7.63 0.36 -5.55
C LEU A 114 -6.23 0.46 -6.18
N TYR A 115 -5.64 1.65 -6.06
CA TYR A 115 -4.28 1.94 -6.46
C TYR A 115 -3.46 2.31 -5.22
N LEU A 116 -2.19 1.90 -5.22
CA LEU A 116 -1.22 2.19 -4.17
C LEU A 116 -0.02 2.93 -4.78
N GLU A 117 0.32 4.07 -4.19
CA GLU A 117 1.55 4.81 -4.49
C GLU A 117 2.51 4.71 -3.30
N PRO A 118 3.55 3.85 -3.38
CA PRO A 118 4.60 3.88 -2.37
C PRO A 118 5.40 5.19 -2.47
N THR A 119 5.74 5.78 -1.33
CA THR A 119 6.59 6.98 -1.28
C THR A 119 8.07 6.58 -1.13
N PHE A 120 8.70 5.97 -2.15
CA PHE A 120 10.17 5.81 -2.18
C PHE A 120 10.77 5.81 -3.59
N ALA A 121 11.95 6.42 -3.75
CA ALA A 121 12.77 6.33 -4.95
C ALA A 121 13.39 4.92 -5.07
N GLY A 122 13.09 4.20 -6.16
CA GLY A 122 13.75 2.93 -6.50
C GLY A 122 12.98 1.64 -6.19
N SER A 123 11.66 1.71 -5.97
CA SER A 123 10.81 0.51 -6.01
C SER A 123 10.29 0.29 -7.42
N ASP A 124 10.63 -0.85 -8.03
CA ASP A 124 10.18 -1.28 -9.36
C ASP A 124 8.74 -1.85 -9.35
N TYR A 125 7.92 -1.49 -8.35
CA TYR A 125 6.50 -1.77 -8.41
C TYR A 125 5.93 -1.05 -9.65
N PRO A 126 5.20 -1.71 -10.56
CA PRO A 126 4.60 -1.01 -11.69
C PRO A 126 3.53 -0.05 -11.16
N PHE A 127 3.92 1.21 -10.96
CA PHE A 127 3.09 2.27 -10.39
C PHE A 127 1.88 2.53 -11.29
N GLY A 128 0.68 2.44 -10.71
CA GLY A 128 -0.59 2.61 -11.42
C GLY A 128 -1.21 1.30 -11.93
N ALA A 129 -0.70 0.13 -11.55
CA ALA A 129 -1.43 -1.11 -11.83
C ALA A 129 -2.57 -1.28 -10.80
N PRO A 130 -3.82 -1.52 -11.22
CA PRO A 130 -4.87 -1.93 -10.29
C PRO A 130 -4.41 -3.19 -9.56
N ILE A 131 -4.81 -3.36 -8.29
CA ILE A 131 -4.63 -4.66 -7.64
C ILE A 131 -5.49 -5.66 -8.41
N ILE A 132 -4.85 -6.44 -9.29
CA ILE A 132 -5.54 -7.44 -10.12
C ILE A 132 -5.92 -8.61 -9.22
N ALA A 133 -7.09 -8.52 -8.59
CA ALA A 133 -7.71 -9.64 -7.92
C ALA A 133 -8.44 -10.50 -8.96
N THR A 134 -7.88 -11.65 -9.33
CA THR A 134 -8.69 -12.74 -9.90
C THR A 134 -9.43 -13.40 -8.76
N VAL A 135 -10.71 -13.09 -8.60
CA VAL A 135 -11.60 -13.83 -7.71
C VAL A 135 -12.00 -15.10 -8.46
N GLU A 136 -11.50 -16.25 -8.03
CA GLU A 136 -12.01 -17.56 -8.47
C GLU A 136 -13.32 -17.91 -7.76
#